data_AF-A0A3D5Q6P7-F1
#
_entry.id   AF-A0A3D5Q6P7-F1
#
_cell.length_a   1.000
_cell.length_b   1.000
_cell.length_c   1.000
_cell.angle_alpha   90.00
_cell.angle_beta   90.00
_cell.angle_gamma   90.00
#
_symmetry.space_group_name_H-M   'P 1'
#
loop_
_entity.id
_entity.type
_entity.pdbx_description
1 polymer ?
#
loop_
_entity_poly.entity_id
_entity_poly.type
_entity_poly.pdbx_seq_one_letter_code
_entity_poly.pdbx_strand_id
1 'polypeptide(L)'
;PPPLAIPPEVGASIKTRLQDAFNTVHTMSGIKPEQIRGYGGKQVDRYTSDVSEETMAEVGDMLNAVNRDVKQSILAASNKR
;
A
#
# COMPACT_ATOMS: atom_id res chain seq x y z
N PRO A 1 -4.15 1.49 -4.79
CA PRO A 1 -2.94 0.64 -4.89
C PRO A 1 -3.36 -0.82 -4.85
N PRO A 2 -2.50 -1.75 -5.33
CA PRO A 2 -2.82 -3.16 -5.31
C PRO A 2 -3.08 -3.61 -3.86
N PRO A 3 -3.92 -4.64 -3.63
CA PRO A 3 -4.15 -5.16 -2.29
C PRO A 3 -2.80 -5.47 -1.63
N LEU A 4 -2.55 -4.79 -0.51
CA LEU A 4 -1.29 -4.80 0.26
C LEU A 4 -0.86 -6.19 0.73
N ALA A 5 -1.73 -7.19 0.63
CA ALA A 5 -1.39 -8.58 0.88
C ALA A 5 -2.23 -9.48 -0.02
N ILE A 6 -1.56 -10.29 -0.85
CA ILE A 6 -2.19 -11.45 -1.48
C ILE A 6 -2.17 -12.56 -0.42
N PRO A 7 -3.33 -13.16 -0.05
CA PRO A 7 -3.36 -14.23 0.92
C PRO A 7 -2.41 -15.37 0.53
N PRO A 8 -1.70 -16.00 1.48
CA PRO A 8 -0.75 -17.08 1.18
C PRO A 8 -1.42 -18.32 0.58
N GLU A 9 -2.74 -18.46 0.78
CA GLU A 9 -3.61 -19.52 0.24
C GLU A 9 -3.86 -19.36 -1.28
N VAL A 10 -3.54 -18.20 -1.86
CA VAL A 10 -3.64 -17.97 -3.29
C VAL A 10 -2.53 -18.75 -3.99
N GLY A 11 -2.93 -19.72 -4.83
CA GLY A 11 -1.99 -20.51 -5.61
C GLY A 11 -1.02 -19.64 -6.41
N ALA A 12 0.24 -20.07 -6.50
CA ALA A 12 1.34 -19.28 -7.06
C ALA A 12 1.02 -18.70 -8.46
N SER A 13 0.31 -19.43 -9.30
CA SER A 13 -0.11 -18.97 -10.64
C SER A 13 -1.06 -17.77 -10.60
N ILE A 14 -2.01 -17.76 -9.65
CA ILE A 14 -2.96 -16.65 -9.47
C ILE A 14 -2.22 -15.44 -8.89
N LYS A 15 -1.28 -15.68 -7.97
CA LYS A 15 -0.41 -14.63 -7.42
C LYS A 15 0.38 -13.93 -8.53
N THR A 16 1.06 -14.68 -9.38
CA THR A 16 1.82 -14.11 -10.52
C THR A 16 0.90 -13.32 -11.45
N ARG A 17 -0.28 -13.86 -11.78
CA ARG A 17 -1.22 -13.18 -12.67
C ARG A 17 -1.74 -11.86 -12.09
N LEU A 18 -1.95 -11.80 -10.78
CA LEU A 18 -2.32 -10.57 -10.08
C LEU A 18 -1.16 -9.57 -10.08
N GLN A 19 0.06 -10.02 -9.79
CA GLN A 19 1.26 -9.18 -9.83
C GLN A 19 1.46 -8.54 -11.21
N ASP A 20 1.41 -9.34 -12.27
CA ASP A 20 1.53 -8.87 -13.65
C ASP A 20 0.43 -7.87 -14.01
N ALA A 21 -0.82 -8.16 -13.62
CA ALA A 21 -1.94 -7.26 -13.87
C ALA A 21 -1.72 -5.90 -13.19
N PHE A 22 -1.26 -5.88 -11.94
CA PHE A 22 -0.99 -4.61 -11.24
C PHE A 22 0.21 -3.87 -11.81
N ASN A 23 1.25 -4.58 -12.21
CA ASN A 23 2.42 -3.99 -12.85
C ASN A 23 2.10 -3.39 -14.23
N THR A 24 1.10 -3.90 -14.95
CA THR A 24 0.82 -3.51 -16.35
C THR A 24 -0.48 -2.74 -16.57
N VAL A 25 -1.36 -2.61 -15.57
CA VAL A 25 -2.66 -1.94 -15.76
C VAL A 25 -2.53 -0.50 -16.30
N HIS A 26 -1.46 0.20 -15.92
CA HIS A 26 -1.18 1.56 -16.37
C HIS A 26 -0.81 1.66 -17.86
N THR A 27 -0.45 0.53 -18.50
CA THR A 27 -0.11 0.45 -19.94
C THR A 27 -1.25 -0.14 -20.77
N MET A 28 -2.37 -0.55 -20.15
CA MET A 28 -3.47 -1.19 -20.87
C MET A 28 -4.25 -0.16 -21.69
N SER A 29 -4.63 -0.54 -22.92
CA SER A 29 -5.45 0.29 -23.80
C SER A 29 -6.80 0.60 -23.14
N GLY A 30 -7.13 1.88 -23.02
CA GLY A 30 -8.39 2.35 -22.41
C GLY A 30 -8.28 2.76 -20.94
N ILE A 31 -7.12 2.57 -20.31
CA ILE A 31 -6.81 3.15 -19.00
C ILE A 31 -6.16 4.51 -19.20
N LYS A 32 -6.75 5.56 -18.62
CA LYS A 32 -6.15 6.89 -18.55
C LYS A 32 -5.38 7.05 -17.24
N PRO A 33 -4.23 7.75 -17.22
CA PRO A 33 -3.45 7.99 -16.01
C PRO A 33 -4.27 8.60 -14.86
N GLU A 34 -5.24 9.45 -15.18
CA GLU A 34 -6.12 10.11 -14.18
C GLU A 34 -7.05 9.14 -13.42
N GLN A 35 -7.24 7.93 -13.97
CA GLN A 35 -8.04 6.86 -13.38
C GLN A 35 -7.23 6.02 -12.38
N ILE A 36 -5.91 6.17 -12.35
CA ILE A 36 -5.04 5.43 -11.44
C ILE A 36 -4.99 6.19 -10.10
N ARG A 37 -5.52 5.56 -9.05
CA ARG A 37 -5.79 6.20 -7.74
C ARG A 37 -5.17 5.40 -6.58
N GLY A 38 -4.37 6.08 -5.78
CA GLY A 38 -3.83 5.60 -4.52
C GLY A 38 -4.88 5.51 -3.40
N TYR A 39 -4.46 5.04 -2.21
CA TYR A 39 -5.31 5.11 -1.02
C TYR A 39 -5.63 6.57 -0.70
N GLY A 40 -6.88 6.85 -0.34
CA GLY A 40 -7.35 8.22 -0.11
C GLY A 40 -7.66 9.03 -1.37
N GLY A 41 -7.73 8.40 -2.56
CA GLY A 41 -8.20 9.03 -3.80
C GLY A 41 -7.17 9.92 -4.52
N LYS A 42 -5.93 9.98 -4.02
CA LYS A 42 -4.83 10.68 -4.70
C LYS A 42 -4.52 10.01 -6.02
N GLN A 43 -4.24 10.80 -7.06
CA GLN A 43 -3.76 10.26 -8.33
C GLN A 43 -2.34 9.72 -8.13
N VAL A 44 -2.06 8.56 -8.71
CA VAL A 44 -0.72 7.93 -8.70
C VAL A 44 -0.38 7.46 -10.10
N ASP A 45 0.90 7.45 -10.47
CA ASP A 45 1.30 7.16 -11.85
C ASP A 45 1.12 5.69 -12.21
N ARG A 46 1.39 4.78 -11.26
CA ARG A 46 1.30 3.34 -11.47
C ARG A 46 1.12 2.58 -10.16
N TYR A 47 0.75 1.31 -10.29
CA TYR A 47 0.86 0.33 -9.24
C TYR A 47 2.11 -0.52 -9.46
N THR A 48 2.65 -1.07 -8.38
CA THR A 48 3.74 -2.04 -8.48
C THR A 48 3.56 -3.13 -7.44
N SER A 49 3.80 -4.38 -7.86
CA SER A 49 3.94 -5.52 -6.95
C SER A 49 5.39 -5.78 -6.56
N ASP A 50 6.33 -5.08 -7.19
CA ASP A 50 7.75 -5.14 -6.89
C ASP A 50 8.02 -4.23 -5.70
N VAL A 51 7.66 -4.71 -4.51
CA VAL A 51 7.98 -4.00 -3.29
C VAL A 51 9.37 -4.43 -2.85
N SER A 52 10.32 -3.50 -2.91
CA SER A 52 11.67 -3.71 -2.41
C SER A 52 11.67 -3.80 -0.87
N GLU A 53 12.67 -4.46 -0.29
CA GLU A 53 12.89 -4.46 1.16
C GLU A 53 13.01 -3.03 1.72
N GLU A 54 13.63 -2.13 0.96
CA GLU A 54 13.77 -0.71 1.33
C GLU A 54 12.40 -0.03 1.46
N THR A 55 11.50 -0.26 0.50
CA THR A 55 10.13 0.27 0.56
C THR A 55 9.34 -0.33 1.72
N MET A 56 9.54 -1.62 2.02
CA MET A 56 8.90 -2.28 3.18
C MET A 56 9.42 -1.71 4.51
N ALA A 57 10.73 -1.42 4.61
CA ALA A 57 11.32 -0.79 5.76
C ALA A 57 10.78 0.64 5.97
N GLU A 58 10.69 1.44 4.90
CA GLU A 58 10.15 2.80 4.95
C GLU A 58 8.67 2.83 5.38
N VAL A 59 7.86 1.89 4.88
CA VAL A 59 6.47 1.71 5.33
C VAL A 59 6.42 1.27 6.80
N GLY A 60 7.31 0.37 7.21
CA GLY A 60 7.43 -0.07 8.60
C GLY A 60 7.74 1.07 9.56
N ASP A 61 8.67 1.96 9.18
CA ASP A 61 9.04 3.15 9.95
C ASP A 61 7.88 4.15 10.03
N MET A 62 7.15 4.36 8.94
CA MET A 62 5.97 5.22 8.91
C MET A 62 4.86 4.69 9.83
N LEU A 63 4.60 3.38 9.81
CA LEU A 63 3.63 2.74 10.71
C LEU A 63 4.06 2.83 12.18
N ASN A 64 5.36 2.67 12.46
CA ASN A 64 5.92 2.84 13.81
C ASN A 64 5.79 4.28 14.32
N ALA A 65 5.97 5.28 13.45
CA ALA A 65 5.77 6.69 13.80
C ALA A 65 4.31 6.96 14.20
N VAL A 66 3.33 6.49 13.40
CA VAL A 66 1.90 6.61 13.72
C VAL A 66 1.57 5.93 15.06
N ASN A 67 2.12 4.73 15.30
CA ASN A 67 1.91 4.02 16.58
C ASN A 67 2.45 4.82 17.78
N ARG A 68 3.60 5.49 17.61
CA ARG A 68 4.17 6.35 18.64
C ARG A 68 3.26 7.54 18.93
N ASP A 69 2.77 8.22 17.89
CA ASP A 69 1.92 9.40 18.04
C ASP A 69 0.56 9.05 18.66
N VAL A 70 -0.03 7.92 18.27
CA VAL A 70 -1.25 7.39 18.88
C VAL A 70 -1.01 7.05 20.35
N LYS A 71 0.09 6.37 20.70
CA LYS A 71 0.43 6.09 22.11
C LYS A 71 0.63 7.36 22.93
N GLN A 72 1.33 8.37 22.39
CA GLN A 72 1.54 9.64 23.07
C GLN A 72 0.23 10.40 23.29
N SER A 73 -0.65 10.42 22.29
CA SER A 73 -1.97 11.05 22.43
C SER A 73 -2.86 10.35 23.46
N ILE A 74 -2.82 9.02 23.57
CA ILE A 74 -3.51 8.25 24.62
C ILE A 74 -2.96 8.58 26.00
N LEU A 75 -1.63 8.65 26.16
CA LEU A 75 -0.98 9.02 27.42
C LEU A 75 -1.34 10.45 27.83
N ALA A 76 -1.29 11.40 26.89
CA ALA A 76 -1.65 12.79 27.13
C ALA A 76 -3.14 12.95 27.49
N ALA A 77 -4.03 12.19 26.87
CA ALA A 77 -5.45 12.16 27.22
C ALA A 77 -5.69 11.56 28.62
N SER A 78 -4.88 10.58 29.02
CA SER A 78 -4.97 9.92 30.34
C SER A 78 -4.43 10.81 31.47
N ASN A 79 -3.42 11.64 31.19
CA ASN A 79 -2.86 12.62 32.14
C ASN A 79 -3.71 13.88 32.31
N LYS A 80 -4.75 14.06 31.49
CA LYS A 80 -5.68 15.20 31.53
C LYS A 80 -6.91 14.95 32.43
N ARG A 81 -6.84 13.93 33.30
CA ARG A 81 -7.86 13.57 34.30
C ARG A 81 -7.40 13.91 35.71
#